data_AF-A0A0R0AZV1-F1
#
_entry.id   AF-A0A0R0AZV1-F1
#
_cell.length_a   1.000
_cell.length_b   1.000
_cell.length_c   1.000
_cell.angle_alpha   90.00
_cell.angle_beta   90.00
_cell.angle_gamma   90.00
#
_symmetry.space_group_name_H-M   'P 1'
#
loop_
_entity.id
_entity.type
_entity.pdbx_description
1 polymer ?
#
loop_
_entity_poly.entity_id
_entity_poly.type
_entity_poly.pdbx_seq_one_letter_code
_entity_poly.pdbx_strand_id
1 'polypeptide(L)'
;MSLPVGFQWRPWGSDLHLDLDGRGIGLIVELPEGRGCRVSRNDGTTNLRFEFLPSRDESVRFLESWAVRWEERIREQYRGLGYALPEERRMGIEVQTTHRRRRRR
;
A
#
# COMPACT_ATOMS: atom_id res chain seq x y z
N MET A 1 13.67 13.23 0.80
CA MET A 1 13.05 13.85 2.00
C MET A 1 13.15 12.83 3.12
N SER A 2 13.22 13.25 4.38
CA SER A 2 13.14 12.30 5.49
C SER A 2 11.68 11.95 5.76
N LEU A 3 11.38 10.66 5.97
CA LEU A 3 10.05 10.22 6.39
C LEU A 3 9.71 10.76 7.79
N PRO A 4 8.44 11.03 8.10
CA PRO A 4 8.04 11.38 9.46
C PRO A 4 8.27 10.22 10.45
N VAL A 5 8.37 10.55 11.74
CA VAL A 5 8.62 9.54 12.79
C VAL A 5 7.57 8.43 12.78
N GLY A 6 7.97 7.17 12.92
CA GLY A 6 7.05 6.02 12.90
C GLY A 6 6.69 5.54 11.49
N PHE A 7 6.95 6.34 10.45
CA PHE A 7 6.89 5.89 9.07
C PHE A 7 8.18 5.13 8.72
N GLN A 8 8.03 3.96 8.10
CA GLN A 8 9.18 3.14 7.71
C GLN A 8 8.89 2.34 6.44
N TRP A 9 9.89 2.20 5.60
CA TRP A 9 9.84 1.27 4.47
C TRP A 9 10.10 -0.16 4.95
N ARG A 10 9.27 -1.11 4.51
CA ARG A 10 9.45 -2.55 4.75
C ARG A 10 9.29 -3.36 3.48
N PRO A 11 10.14 -4.37 3.24
CA PRO A 11 9.93 -5.30 2.14
C PRO A 11 8.69 -6.16 2.41
N TRP A 12 7.89 -6.42 1.37
CA TRP A 12 6.74 -7.34 1.40
C TRP A 12 6.84 -8.28 0.18
N GLY A 13 7.50 -9.42 0.34
CA GLY A 13 7.80 -10.29 -0.80
C GLY A 13 8.68 -9.57 -1.84
N SER A 14 8.22 -9.47 -3.08
CA SER A 14 8.84 -8.67 -4.15
C SER A 14 8.54 -7.17 -4.05
N ASP A 15 7.58 -6.80 -3.22
CA ASP A 15 6.98 -5.47 -3.19
C ASP A 15 7.55 -4.63 -2.03
N LEU A 16 7.19 -3.34 -2.00
CA LEU A 16 7.67 -2.42 -0.99
C LEU A 16 6.50 -1.73 -0.28
N HIS A 17 6.44 -1.90 1.04
CA HIS A 17 5.43 -1.33 1.93
C HIS A 17 5.93 -0.07 2.63
N LEU A 18 5.10 0.97 2.66
CA LEU A 18 5.24 2.07 3.60
C LEU A 18 4.35 1.77 4.80
N ASP A 19 4.97 1.65 5.97
CA ASP A 19 4.30 1.36 7.23
C ASP A 19 4.25 2.59 8.12
N LEU A 20 3.15 2.78 8.86
CA LEU A 20 3.05 3.65 10.03
C LEU A 20 2.87 2.78 11.27
N ASP A 21 3.82 2.84 12.20
CA ASP A 21 3.76 2.11 13.49
C ASP A 21 3.45 0.60 13.30
N GLY A 22 4.07 0.00 12.27
CA GLY A 22 3.89 -1.42 11.93
C GLY A 22 2.66 -1.75 11.09
N ARG A 23 1.99 -0.76 10.49
CA ARG A 23 0.82 -0.96 9.62
C ARG A 23 1.06 -0.45 8.23
N GLY A 24 0.84 -1.32 7.24
CA GLY A 24 0.88 -0.95 5.82
C GLY A 24 -0.14 0.14 5.50
N ILE A 25 0.34 1.33 5.17
CA ILE A 25 -0.47 2.48 4.74
C ILE A 25 -0.32 2.75 3.24
N GLY A 26 0.76 2.24 2.64
CA GLY A 26 1.03 2.31 1.22
C GLY A 26 1.83 1.10 0.74
N LEU A 27 1.72 0.79 -0.55
CA LEU A 27 2.35 -0.36 -1.18
C LEU A 27 2.77 0.01 -2.60
N ILE A 28 3.96 -0.40 -3.00
CA ILE A 28 4.51 -0.29 -4.35
C ILE A 28 4.67 -1.70 -4.90
N VAL A 29 3.99 -1.99 -6.01
CA VAL A 29 4.13 -3.23 -6.77
C VAL A 29 4.80 -2.91 -8.09
N GLU A 30 5.97 -3.51 -8.35
CA GLU A 30 6.61 -3.42 -9.66
C GLU A 30 5.81 -4.26 -10.67
N LEU A 31 5.47 -3.65 -11.80
CA LEU A 31 4.71 -4.32 -12.85
C LEU A 31 5.66 -5.05 -13.80
N PRO A 32 5.25 -6.19 -14.38
CA PRO A 32 6.08 -6.92 -15.34
C PRO A 32 6.51 -6.05 -16.52
N GLU A 33 7.63 -6.43 -17.15
CA GLU A 33 8.04 -5.95 -18.47
C GLU A 33 8.25 -4.43 -18.56
N GLY A 34 8.82 -3.82 -17.51
CA GLY A 34 9.16 -2.39 -17.53
C GLY A 34 7.94 -1.47 -17.58
N ARG A 35 6.75 -1.97 -17.25
CA ARG A 35 5.49 -1.19 -17.23
C ARG A 35 5.39 -0.22 -16.04
N GLY A 36 6.50 -0.01 -15.33
CA GLY A 36 6.58 0.83 -14.16
C GLY A 36 6.07 0.13 -12.90
N CYS A 37 5.40 0.89 -12.06
CA CYS A 37 4.94 0.49 -10.74
C CYS A 37 3.50 0.90 -10.53
N ARG A 38 2.73 0.05 -9.85
CA ARG A 38 1.45 0.44 -9.26
C ARG A 38 1.69 0.80 -7.80
N VAL A 39 1.37 2.03 -7.45
CA VAL A 39 1.33 2.50 -6.07
C VAL A 39 -0.09 2.43 -5.56
N SER A 40 -0.30 1.81 -4.40
CA SER A 40 -1.55 1.86 -3.66
C SER A 40 -1.36 2.61 -2.34
N ARG A 41 -2.33 3.43 -1.98
CA ARG A 41 -2.36 4.17 -0.71
C ARG A 41 -3.77 4.16 -0.15
N ASN A 42 -3.88 4.15 1.18
CA ASN A 42 -5.16 4.25 1.85
C ASN A 42 -5.61 5.73 1.92
N ASP A 43 -6.85 6.00 1.50
CA ASP A 43 -7.54 7.29 1.61
C ASP A 43 -8.76 7.12 2.53
N GLY A 44 -8.51 7.14 3.85
CA GLY A 44 -9.42 6.56 4.82
C GLY A 44 -9.20 5.05 5.01
N THR A 45 -9.86 4.45 6.00
CA THR A 45 -9.60 3.05 6.41
C THR A 45 -10.08 2.01 5.40
N THR A 46 -10.97 2.37 4.47
CA THR A 46 -11.61 1.43 3.54
C THR A 46 -11.39 1.75 2.05
N ASN A 47 -10.89 2.94 1.71
CA ASN A 47 -10.70 3.30 0.31
C ASN A 47 -9.23 3.19 -0.09
N LEU A 48 -8.97 2.40 -1.13
CA LEU A 48 -7.67 2.32 -1.78
C LEU A 48 -7.66 3.23 -3.01
N ARG A 49 -6.64 4.08 -3.09
CA ARG A 49 -6.30 4.84 -4.30
C ARG A 49 -5.10 4.22 -4.98
N PHE A 50 -5.13 4.18 -6.30
CA PHE A 50 -4.05 3.65 -7.12
C PHE A 50 -3.46 4.73 -8.01
N GLU A 51 -2.15 4.72 -8.15
CA GLU A 51 -1.39 5.54 -9.09
C GLU A 51 -0.43 4.63 -9.86
N PHE A 52 -0.11 4.99 -11.09
CA PHE A 52 0.82 4.25 -11.93
C PHE A 52 1.99 5.17 -12.28
N LEU A 53 3.19 4.78 -11.88
CA LEU A 53 4.40 5.58 -12.02
C LEU A 53 5.47 4.79 -12.77
N PRO A 54 6.32 5.45 -13.56
CA PRO A 54 7.22 4.76 -14.48
C PRO A 54 8.37 4.00 -13.80
N SER A 55 8.67 4.29 -12.53
CA SER A 55 9.77 3.63 -11.82
C SER A 55 9.50 3.46 -10.31
N ARG A 56 10.28 2.57 -9.70
CA ARG A 56 10.30 2.37 -8.25
C ARG A 56 10.71 3.65 -7.52
N ASP A 57 11.74 4.34 -7.99
CA ASP A 57 12.24 5.57 -7.37
C ASP A 57 11.22 6.71 -7.42
N GLU A 58 10.47 6.85 -8.51
CA GLU A 58 9.36 7.80 -8.57
C GLU A 58 8.21 7.40 -7.64
N SER A 59 7.94 6.10 -7.54
CA SER A 59 6.92 5.57 -6.63
C SER A 59 7.25 5.81 -5.16
N VAL A 60 8.51 5.62 -4.78
CA VAL A 60 9.04 5.95 -3.45
C VAL A 60 8.90 7.44 -3.20
N ARG A 61 9.41 8.30 -4.09
CA ARG A 61 9.32 9.75 -3.93
C ARG A 61 7.88 10.25 -3.83
N PHE A 62 6.98 9.65 -4.60
CA PHE A 62 5.55 9.95 -4.55
C PHE A 62 4.95 9.61 -3.18
N LEU A 63 5.17 8.39 -2.68
CA LEU A 63 4.64 7.97 -1.38
C LEU A 63 5.27 8.73 -0.21
N GLU A 64 6.57 9.03 -0.26
CA GLU A 64 7.23 9.87 0.75
C GLU A 64 6.61 11.27 0.78
N SER A 65 6.45 11.90 -0.39
CA SER A 65 5.84 13.23 -0.49
C SER A 65 4.39 13.23 -0.01
N TRP A 66 3.64 12.16 -0.32
CA TRP A 66 2.28 11.98 0.19
C TRP A 66 2.26 11.82 1.72
N ALA A 67 3.12 10.96 2.27
CA ALA A 67 3.19 10.72 3.71
C ALA A 67 3.55 11.99 4.49
N VAL A 68 4.51 12.77 4.00
CA VAL A 68 4.89 14.06 4.60
C VAL A 68 3.73 15.05 4.50
N ARG A 69 3.11 15.19 3.33
CA ARG A 69 2.04 16.17 3.11
C ARG A 69 0.79 15.88 3.95
N TRP A 70 0.48 14.61 4.19
CA TRP A 70 -0.77 14.19 4.81
C TRP A 70 -0.58 13.50 6.17
N GLU A 71 0.59 13.68 6.81
CA GLU A 71 0.99 12.98 8.03
C GLU A 71 -0.11 12.96 9.09
N GLU A 72 -0.61 14.13 9.49
CA GLU A 72 -1.60 14.25 10.57
C GLU A 72 -2.90 13.48 10.25
N ARG A 73 -3.37 13.58 9.00
CA ARG A 73 -4.57 12.88 8.53
C ARG A 73 -4.36 11.37 8.51
N ILE A 74 -3.19 10.91 8.06
CA ILE A 74 -2.85 9.49 8.08
C ILE A 74 -2.81 9.00 9.53
N ARG A 75 -2.15 9.72 10.44
CA ARG A 75 -2.13 9.35 11.87
C ARG A 75 -3.51 9.29 12.48
N GLU A 76 -4.37 10.26 12.21
CA GLU A 76 -5.75 10.28 12.71
C GLU A 76 -6.55 9.08 12.18
N GLN A 77 -6.40 8.74 10.90
CA GLN A 77 -7.04 7.57 10.30
C GLN A 77 -6.67 6.26 11.01
N TYR A 78 -5.43 6.12 11.45
CA TYR A 78 -4.94 4.92 12.13
C TYR A 78 -4.98 5.01 13.67
N ARG A 79 -5.43 6.14 14.22
CA ARG A 79 -5.59 6.37 15.66
C ARG A 79 -6.71 5.46 16.18
N GLY A 80 -6.47 4.78 17.30
CA GLY A 80 -7.51 4.01 18.01
C GLY A 80 -7.91 2.68 17.36
N LEU A 81 -7.52 2.41 16.12
CA LEU A 81 -7.43 1.04 15.63
C LEU A 81 -6.35 0.37 16.50
N GLY A 82 -6.66 -0.63 17.34
CA GLY A 82 -5.65 -1.32 18.17
C GLY A 82 -4.47 -1.85 17.34
N TYR A 83 -3.32 -2.15 17.98
CA TYR A 83 -2.13 -2.66 17.29
C TYR A 83 -2.50 -3.81 16.35
N ALA A 84 -1.98 -3.79 15.12
CA ALA A 84 -1.97 -4.99 14.30
C ALA A 84 -1.11 -6.01 15.07
N LEU A 85 -1.72 -7.09 15.54
CA LEU A 85 -1.00 -8.18 16.19
C LEU A 85 0.11 -8.69 15.24
N PRO A 86 1.27 -9.10 15.77
CA PRO A 86 2.35 -9.62 14.94
C PRO A 86 1.90 -10.85 14.15
N GLU A 87 2.09 -10.81 12.84
CA GLU A 87 2.45 -11.93 11.96
C GLU A 87 1.66 -13.28 11.96
N GLU A 88 0.42 -13.35 12.46
CA GLU A 88 -0.39 -14.59 12.37
C GLU A 88 -1.43 -14.63 11.22
N ARG A 89 -1.35 -13.73 10.23
CA ARG A 89 -2.08 -13.90 8.94
C ARG A 89 -1.24 -14.57 7.86
N ARG A 90 -0.44 -15.57 8.27
CA ARG A 90 0.10 -16.62 7.39
C ARG A 90 -1.02 -17.59 7.01
N MET A 91 -1.86 -17.25 6.04
CA MET A 91 -2.45 -18.23 5.12
C MET A 91 -3.23 -17.51 4.02
N GLY A 92 -3.04 -18.00 2.79
CA GLY A 92 -3.36 -17.31 1.55
C GLY A 92 -4.76 -16.73 1.48
N ILE A 93 -4.83 -15.45 1.08
CA ILE A 93 -6.02 -14.95 0.40
C ILE A 93 -5.90 -15.46 -1.03
N GLU A 94 -6.42 -16.67 -1.26
CA GLU A 94 -6.84 -17.08 -2.59
C GLU A 94 -7.88 -16.05 -3.04
N VAL A 95 -7.46 -15.13 -3.91
CA VAL A 95 -8.39 -14.21 -4.57
C VAL A 95 -9.23 -15.06 -5.51
N GLN A 96 -10.37 -15.54 -5.03
CA GLN A 96 -11.39 -16.11 -5.89
C GLN A 96 -12.01 -14.97 -6.70
N THR A 97 -11.35 -14.59 -7.80
CA THR A 97 -11.98 -13.77 -8.84
C THR A 97 -13.13 -14.57 -9.43
N THR A 98 -14.36 -14.23 -9.05
CA THR A 98 -15.57 -14.81 -9.64
C THR A 98 -15.69 -14.35 -11.10
N HIS A 99 -15.08 -15.07 -12.04
CA HIS A 99 -15.30 -14.86 -13.47
C HIS A 99 -16.68 -15.39 -13.84
N ARG A 100 -17.71 -14.53 -13.73
CA ARG A 100 -19.06 -14.83 -14.24
C ARG A 100 -19.05 -14.72 -15.77
N ARG A 101 -18.65 -15.81 -16.45
CA ARG A 101 -18.85 -15.98 -17.91
C ARG A 101 -20.35 -15.82 -18.22
N ARG A 102 -20.75 -14.69 -18.78
CA ARG A 102 -22.03 -14.58 -19.50
C ARG A 102 -21.89 -15.31 -20.83
N ARG A 103 -22.35 -16.57 -20.88
CA ARG A 103 -22.83 -17.21 -22.11
C ARG A 103 -24.32 -16.90 -22.26
N ARG A 104 -24.70 -16.20 -23.32
CA ARG A 104 -26.00 -16.31 -23.99
C ARG A 104 -25.69 -16.09 -25.48
N ARG A 105 -25.63 -17.19 -26.23
CA ARG A 105 -26.72 -17.80 -27.01
C ARG A 105 -27.04 -16.97 -28.23
#